data_AF-A0A1E7FTB4-F1
#
_entry.id   AF-A0A1E7FTB4-F1
#
_cell.length_a   1.000
_cell.length_b   1.000
_cell.length_c   1.000
_cell.angle_alpha   90.00
_cell.angle_beta   90.00
_cell.angle_gamma   90.00
#
_symmetry.space_group_name_H-M   'P 1'
#
loop_
_entity.id
_entity.type
_entity.pdbx_description
1 polymer ?
#
loop_
_entity_poly.entity_id
_entity_poly.type
_entity_poly.pdbx_seq_one_letter_code
_entity_poly.pdbx_strand_id
1 'polypeptide(L)'
;IVCSTTGNGDPPENAGRFNRYVKKQSKDKTEPKPFKHLAYAVLALGDTNYDQFCATGILIDQKMKILGGTRARKVVCVDEGT
;
A
#
# COMPACT_ATOMS: atom_id res chain seq x y z
N ILE A 1 -5.94 -2.41 5.80
CA ILE A 1 -5.76 -2.72 4.37
C ILE A 1 -4.97 -4.01 4.29
N VAL A 2 -5.49 -5.01 3.59
CA VAL A 2 -4.80 -6.27 3.33
C VAL A 2 -4.62 -6.37 1.82
N CYS A 3 -3.38 -6.58 1.36
CA CYS A 3 -3.09 -6.63 -0.07
C CYS A 3 -1.94 -7.60 -0.35
N SER A 4 -2.14 -8.52 -1.29
CA SER A 4 -1.06 -9.33 -1.84
C SER A 4 -0.28 -8.56 -2.90
N THR A 5 0.84 -9.13 -3.29
CA THR A 5 1.66 -8.66 -4.42
C THR A 5 1.64 -9.77 -5.47
N THR A 6 1.36 -9.41 -6.72
CA THR A 6 1.25 -10.38 -7.83
C THR A 6 2.33 -10.11 -8.87
N GLY A 7 2.87 -11.19 -9.46
CA GLY A 7 3.87 -11.09 -10.54
C GLY A 7 5.09 -10.28 -10.12
N ASN A 8 5.41 -9.24 -10.89
CA ASN A 8 6.62 -8.43 -10.74
C ASN A 8 6.48 -7.26 -9.77
N GLY A 9 5.71 -7.41 -8.69
CA GLY A 9 5.48 -6.33 -7.73
C GLY A 9 4.19 -5.54 -7.94
N ASP A 10 3.33 -5.99 -8.86
CA ASP A 10 2.07 -5.34 -9.20
C ASP A 10 0.96 -5.66 -8.20
N PRO A 11 -0.05 -4.78 -8.08
CA PRO A 11 -1.21 -5.09 -7.27
C PRO A 11 -2.06 -6.18 -7.92
N PRO A 12 -2.82 -6.95 -7.13
CA PRO A 12 -3.85 -7.82 -7.66
C PRO A 12 -4.88 -7.04 -8.49
N GLU A 13 -5.50 -7.69 -9.47
CA GLU A 13 -6.40 -7.04 -10.41
C GLU A 13 -7.56 -6.29 -9.70
N ASN A 14 -8.13 -6.92 -8.65
CA ASN A 14 -9.19 -6.32 -7.84
C ASN A 14 -8.75 -5.04 -7.10
N ALA A 15 -7.46 -4.88 -6.82
CA ALA A 15 -6.87 -3.71 -6.17
C ALA A 15 -6.41 -2.64 -7.18
N GLY A 16 -6.47 -2.90 -8.49
CA GLY A 16 -5.95 -2.02 -9.52
C GLY A 16 -6.59 -0.63 -9.54
N ARG A 17 -7.92 -0.52 -9.33
CA ARG A 17 -8.62 0.78 -9.26
C ARG A 17 -8.14 1.62 -8.07
N PHE A 18 -8.02 0.99 -6.90
CA PHE A 18 -7.56 1.65 -5.69
C PHE A 18 -6.09 2.08 -5.82
N ASN A 19 -5.22 1.19 -6.28
CA ASN A 19 -3.81 1.50 -6.48
C ASN A 19 -3.62 2.67 -7.45
N ARG A 20 -4.38 2.71 -8.56
CA ARG A 20 -4.35 3.83 -9.51
C ARG A 20 -4.83 5.14 -8.87
N TYR A 21 -5.92 5.11 -8.12
CA TYR A 21 -6.42 6.29 -7.40
C TYR A 21 -5.34 6.86 -6.48
N VAL A 22 -4.80 6.01 -5.60
CA VAL A 22 -3.78 6.39 -4.62
C VAL A 22 -2.47 6.82 -5.28
N LYS A 23 -2.07 6.20 -6.40
CA LYS A 23 -0.89 6.61 -7.19
C LYS A 23 -1.06 7.98 -7.83
N LYS A 24 -2.25 8.29 -8.37
CA LYS A 24 -2.57 9.53 -9.10
C LYS A 24 -2.62 10.75 -8.18
N GLN A 25 -2.96 10.58 -6.90
CA GLN A 25 -3.04 11.70 -5.97
C GLN A 25 -1.69 12.44 -5.85
N SER A 26 -1.78 13.76 -5.90
CA SER A 26 -0.62 14.66 -5.85
C SER A 26 0.09 14.60 -4.50
N LYS A 27 1.39 14.90 -4.52
CA LYS A 27 2.19 15.08 -3.30
C LYS A 27 2.20 16.54 -2.83
N ASP A 28 1.51 17.42 -3.54
CA ASP A 28 1.49 18.85 -3.21
C ASP A 28 0.92 19.05 -1.80
N LYS A 29 1.61 19.86 -1.01
CA LYS A 29 1.20 20.18 0.37
C LYS A 29 -0.03 21.08 0.40
N THR A 30 -0.34 21.76 -0.70
CA THR A 30 -1.48 22.67 -0.84
C THR A 30 -2.79 21.94 -1.17
N GLU A 31 -2.71 20.71 -1.67
CA GLU A 31 -3.91 19.94 -2.01
C GLU A 31 -4.59 19.33 -0.76
N PRO A 32 -5.94 19.22 -0.77
CA PRO A 32 -6.68 18.56 0.30
C PRO A 32 -6.21 17.12 0.49
N LYS A 33 -5.78 16.77 1.70
CA LYS A 33 -5.35 15.42 2.06
C LYS A 33 -6.57 14.53 2.35
N PRO A 34 -6.97 13.63 1.43
CA PRO A 34 -8.25 12.92 1.54
C PRO A 34 -8.32 11.99 2.74
N PHE A 35 -7.18 11.54 3.26
CA PHE A 35 -7.11 10.56 4.35
C PHE A 35 -6.70 11.16 5.70
N LYS A 36 -6.74 12.49 5.85
CA LYS A 36 -6.35 13.17 7.11
C LYS A 36 -7.09 12.66 8.36
N HIS A 37 -8.34 12.22 8.19
CA HIS A 37 -9.19 11.73 9.27
C HIS A 37 -9.08 10.21 9.51
N LEU A 38 -8.26 9.50 8.73
CA LEU A 38 -8.20 8.04 8.74
C LEU A 38 -6.98 7.53 9.51
N ALA A 39 -7.21 6.65 10.48
CA ALA A 39 -6.19 5.78 11.03
C ALA A 39 -6.16 4.45 10.25
N TYR A 40 -4.99 4.01 9.79
CA TYR A 40 -4.87 2.82 8.96
C TYR A 40 -3.71 1.92 9.39
N ALA A 41 -3.83 0.63 9.06
CA ALA A 41 -2.76 -0.36 9.14
C ALA A 41 -2.74 -1.18 7.84
N VAL A 42 -1.54 -1.64 7.45
CA VAL A 42 -1.34 -2.42 6.22
C VAL A 42 -0.72 -3.77 6.56
N LEU A 43 -1.38 -4.84 6.09
CA LEU A 43 -0.86 -6.20 6.05
C LEU A 43 -0.56 -6.52 4.58
N ALA A 44 0.72 -6.67 4.26
CA ALA A 44 1.20 -7.01 2.94
C ALA A 44 1.44 -8.52 2.87
N LEU A 45 0.84 -9.19 1.89
CA LEU A 45 1.12 -10.59 1.59
C LEU A 45 2.10 -10.64 0.42
N GLY A 46 3.09 -11.51 0.52
CA GLY A 46 4.07 -11.73 -0.53
C GLY A 46 4.84 -13.01 -0.28
N ASP A 47 5.80 -13.29 -1.15
CA ASP A 47 6.64 -14.47 -1.08
C ASP A 47 8.10 -14.01 -1.24
N THR A 48 8.96 -14.38 -0.29
CA THR A 48 10.38 -14.00 -0.29
C THR A 48 11.18 -14.64 -1.43
N ASN A 49 10.63 -15.64 -2.12
CA ASN A 49 11.21 -16.20 -3.34
C ASN A 49 11.14 -15.24 -4.54
N TYR A 50 10.41 -14.13 -4.43
CA TYR A 50 10.30 -13.10 -5.47
C TYR A 50 11.04 -11.83 -5.07
N ASP A 51 11.73 -11.21 -6.03
CA ASP A 51 12.52 -9.98 -5.82
C ASP A 51 11.69 -8.81 -5.23
N GLN A 52 10.39 -8.78 -5.52
CA GLN A 52 9.48 -7.71 -5.12
C GLN A 52 8.62 -8.10 -3.91
N PHE A 53 9.26 -8.61 -2.86
CA PHE A 53 8.59 -9.01 -1.62
C PHE A 53 7.74 -7.87 -1.01
N CYS A 54 6.42 -8.10 -0.93
CA CYS A 54 5.43 -7.18 -0.36
C CYS A 54 5.39 -5.77 -0.98
N ALA A 55 5.93 -5.58 -2.19
CA ALA A 55 6.13 -4.27 -2.82
C ALA A 55 4.84 -3.45 -2.91
N THR A 56 3.71 -4.08 -3.27
CA THR A 56 2.43 -3.38 -3.40
C THR A 56 1.92 -2.87 -2.04
N GLY A 57 1.97 -3.69 -1.00
CA GLY A 57 1.53 -3.29 0.34
C GLY A 57 2.38 -2.15 0.92
N ILE A 58 3.70 -2.20 0.70
CA ILE A 58 4.63 -1.13 1.08
C ILE A 58 4.29 0.17 0.34
N LEU A 59 4.03 0.10 -0.96
CA LEU A 59 3.65 1.26 -1.78
C LEU A 59 2.35 1.91 -1.28
N ILE A 60 1.34 1.10 -0.98
CA ILE A 60 0.07 1.57 -0.45
C ILE A 60 0.29 2.27 0.90
N ASP A 61 1.03 1.66 1.82
CA ASP A 61 1.34 2.28 3.12
C ASP A 61 2.02 3.65 2.97
N GLN A 62 3.02 3.77 2.09
CA GLN A 62 3.69 5.05 1.84
C GLN A 62 2.73 6.11 1.31
N LYS A 63 1.87 5.72 0.35
CA LYS A 63 0.92 6.66 -0.25
C LYS A 63 -0.18 7.08 0.71
N MET A 64 -0.71 6.17 1.53
CA MET A 64 -1.70 6.50 2.56
C MET A 64 -1.16 7.56 3.52
N LYS A 65 0.13 7.44 3.93
CA LYS A 65 0.81 8.44 4.76
C LYS A 65 0.93 9.81 4.07
N ILE A 66 1.30 9.83 2.78
CA ILE A 66 1.41 11.08 2.00
C ILE A 66 0.05 11.79 1.95
N LEU A 67 -1.02 11.03 1.76
CA LEU A 67 -2.40 11.52 1.67
C LEU A 67 -3.03 11.88 3.02
N GLY A 68 -2.23 11.92 4.08
CA GLY A 68 -2.62 12.39 5.41
C GLY A 68 -3.10 11.30 6.36
N GLY A 69 -3.11 10.04 5.94
CA GLY A 69 -3.47 8.92 6.80
C GLY A 69 -2.52 8.81 7.99
N THR A 70 -3.07 8.53 9.17
CA THR A 70 -2.29 8.24 10.38
C THR A 70 -2.03 6.74 10.46
N ARG A 71 -0.76 6.34 10.46
CA ARG A 71 -0.39 4.93 10.58
C ARG A 71 -0.61 4.46 12.02
N ALA A 72 -1.59 3.58 12.22
CA ALA A 72 -1.91 2.98 13.51
C ALA A 72 -0.89 1.88 13.90
N ARG A 73 -0.36 1.14 12.92
CA ARG A 73 0.65 0.10 13.13
C ARG A 73 1.63 0.05 11.97
N LYS A 74 2.89 -0.32 12.24
CA LYS A 74 3.90 -0.57 11.20
C LYS A 74 3.36 -1.58 10.18
N VAL A 75 3.64 -1.36 8.91
CA VAL A 75 3.33 -2.35 7.85
C VAL A 75 3.97 -3.68 8.22
N VAL A 76 3.18 -4.75 8.10
CA VAL A 76 3.63 -6.12 8.35
C VAL A 76 3.63 -6.84 7.02
N CYS A 77 4.75 -7.49 6.71
CA CYS A 77 4.91 -8.38 5.57
C CYS A 77 4.72 -9.80 6.06
N VAL A 78 3.83 -10.55 5.41
CA VAL A 78 3.61 -11.97 5.65
C VAL A 78 4.18 -12.71 4.46
N ASP A 79 5.00 -13.70 4.77
CA ASP A 79 5.65 -14.55 3.78
C ASP A 79 4.82 -15.82 3.56
N GLU A 80 4.43 -16.07 2.31
CA GLU A 80 3.75 -17.31 1.89
C GLU A 80 4.76 -18.41 1.50
N GLY A 81 6.04 -18.09 1.33
CA GLY A 81 7.08 -19.03 0.88
C GLY A 81 7.63 -19.98 1.95
N THR A 82 6.92 -20.17 3.08
CA THR A 82 7.30 -21.08 4.20
C THR A 82 6.35 -22.24 4.32
#